data_AF-A0A3B9PAH5-F1
#
_entry.id   AF-A0A3B9PAH5-F1
#
_cell.length_a   1.000
_cell.length_b   1.000
_cell.length_c   1.000
_cell.angle_alpha   90.00
_cell.angle_beta   90.00
_cell.angle_gamma   90.00
#
_symmetry.space_group_name_H-M   'P 1'
#
loop_
_entity.id
_entity.type
_entity.pdbx_description
1 polymer ?
#
loop_
_entity_poly.entity_id
_entity_poly.type
_entity_poly.pdbx_seq_one_letter_code
_entity_poly.pdbx_strand_id
1 'polypeptide(L)'
;MLRLLKVRGRSLHPDFQDGDYVLTAKTPFPSGKIKAGDVIVFRQPVHGFLIKRVSRVLDAGQAFEVRGTQVDSTDSRNFGPVPLSRVSGKVIWHIRQK
;
A
#
# COMPACT_ATOMS: atom_id res chain seq x y z
N MET A 1 11.93 10.93 -1.91
CA MET A 1 12.50 10.45 -0.63
C MET A 1 12.12 8.99 -0.39
N LEU A 2 13.08 8.16 0.02
CA LEU A 2 12.87 6.74 0.33
C LEU A 2 12.62 6.51 1.83
N ARG A 3 11.84 5.49 2.20
CA ARG A 3 11.62 5.08 3.60
C ARG A 3 11.56 3.57 3.72
N LEU A 4 12.31 3.02 4.68
CA LEU A 4 12.23 1.63 5.09
C LEU A 4 11.16 1.49 6.19
N LEU A 5 10.19 0.59 6.00
CA LEU A 5 9.10 0.36 6.94
C LEU A 5 8.99 -1.13 7.25
N LYS A 6 8.69 -1.47 8.51
CA LYS A 6 8.38 -2.85 8.92
C LYS A 6 6.90 -3.14 8.68
N VAL A 7 6.59 -4.25 8.03
CA VAL A 7 5.24 -4.78 7.85
C VAL A 7 4.74 -5.31 9.18
N ARG A 8 3.51 -4.92 9.53
CA ARG A 8 2.78 -5.45 10.68
C ARG A 8 1.41 -5.96 10.23
N GLY A 9 1.00 -7.09 10.78
CA GLY A 9 -0.26 -7.76 10.45
C GLY A 9 -0.17 -8.65 9.21
N ARG A 10 -1.30 -9.24 8.83
CA ARG A 10 -1.35 -10.36 7.86
C ARG A 10 -2.09 -10.05 6.57
N SER A 11 -2.52 -8.82 6.37
CA SER A 11 -3.53 -8.50 5.34
C SER A 11 -3.11 -8.71 3.87
N LEU A 12 -1.80 -8.87 3.63
CA LEU A 12 -1.23 -9.20 2.32
C LEU A 12 -0.47 -10.54 2.34
N HIS A 13 -0.68 -11.40 3.35
CA HIS A 13 -0.10 -12.74 3.39
C HIS A 13 -0.61 -13.59 2.20
N PRO A 14 0.22 -14.44 1.56
CA PRO A 14 1.62 -14.76 1.90
C PRO A 14 2.67 -13.82 1.28
N ASP A 15 2.26 -12.88 0.42
CA ASP A 15 3.19 -12.00 -0.32
C ASP A 15 3.98 -11.07 0.61
N PHE A 16 3.31 -10.52 1.63
CA PHE A 16 3.92 -9.70 2.68
C PHE A 16 3.51 -10.25 4.04
N GLN A 17 4.50 -10.57 4.86
CA GLN A 17 4.32 -11.22 6.15
C GLN A 17 4.64 -10.25 7.28
N ASP A 18 4.04 -10.50 8.44
CA ASP A 18 4.41 -9.78 9.66
C ASP A 18 5.91 -10.02 9.93
N GLY A 19 6.66 -8.94 10.16
CA GLY A 19 8.12 -9.03 10.31
C GLY A 19 8.90 -8.53 9.10
N ASP A 20 8.35 -8.64 7.89
CA ASP A 20 8.99 -8.20 6.67
C ASP A 20 9.29 -6.70 6.66
N TYR A 21 10.20 -6.27 5.79
CA TYR A 21 10.47 -4.85 5.56
C TYR A 21 10.17 -4.48 4.11
N VAL A 22 9.70 -3.25 3.90
CA VAL A 22 9.47 -2.68 2.57
C VAL A 22 10.18 -1.35 2.43
N LEU A 23 10.80 -1.15 1.27
CA LEU A 23 11.30 0.15 0.86
C LEU A 23 10.20 0.86 0.06
N THR A 24 9.85 2.06 0.50
CA THR A 24 8.85 2.89 -0.15
C THR A 24 9.47 4.14 -0.74
N ALA A 25 8.99 4.58 -1.89
CA ALA A 25 9.32 5.86 -2.49
C ALA A 25 8.12 6.81 -2.39
N LYS A 26 8.35 8.08 -2.01
CA LYS A 26 7.35 9.15 -2.05
C LYS A 26 7.26 9.81 -3.43
N THR A 27 6.16 10.49 -3.71
CA THR A 27 6.03 11.38 -4.87
C THR A 27 7.03 12.56 -4.80
N PRO A 28 7.55 13.02 -5.96
CA PRO A 28 7.47 12.37 -7.28
C PRO A 28 8.26 11.05 -7.28
N PHE A 29 7.62 9.98 -7.78
CA PHE A 29 8.18 8.63 -7.71
C PHE A 29 9.28 8.45 -8.79
N PRO A 30 10.46 7.91 -8.46
CA PRO A 30 11.45 7.55 -9.46
C PRO A 30 10.96 6.42 -10.39
N SER A 31 9.99 5.62 -9.95
CA SER A 31 9.42 4.47 -10.68
C SER A 31 8.17 4.78 -11.51
N GLY A 32 7.82 6.06 -11.71
CA GLY A 32 6.61 6.48 -12.44
C GLY A 32 5.30 6.46 -11.63
N LYS A 33 4.16 6.69 -12.30
CA LYS A 33 2.81 6.76 -11.68
C LYS A 33 2.41 5.42 -11.04
N ILE A 34 1.55 5.48 -10.01
CA ILE A 34 0.94 4.30 -9.39
C ILE A 34 -0.03 3.64 -10.39
N LYS A 35 0.01 2.32 -10.49
CA LYS A 35 -0.79 1.48 -11.39
C LYS A 35 -1.48 0.36 -10.63
N ALA A 36 -2.46 -0.29 -11.26
CA ALA A 36 -3.02 -1.53 -10.74
C ALA A 36 -1.92 -2.60 -10.57
N GLY A 37 -2.00 -3.37 -9.49
CA GLY A 37 -0.99 -4.36 -9.09
C GLY A 37 0.11 -3.81 -8.16
N ASP A 38 0.34 -2.50 -8.16
CA ASP A 38 1.31 -1.87 -7.25
C ASP A 38 0.88 -2.04 -5.79
N VAL A 39 1.85 -2.03 -4.89
CA VAL A 39 1.60 -2.00 -3.45
C VAL A 39 1.93 -0.62 -2.91
N ILE A 40 1.00 -0.04 -2.16
CA ILE A 40 1.15 1.30 -1.61
C ILE A 40 0.97 1.29 -0.10
N VAL A 41 1.70 2.19 0.55
CA VAL A 41 1.51 2.53 1.96
C VAL A 41 0.78 3.85 2.04
N PHE A 42 -0.30 3.92 2.81
CA PHE A 42 -1.13 5.11 2.96
C PHE A 42 -1.62 5.27 4.39
N ARG A 43 -2.02 6.49 4.75
CA ARG A 43 -2.63 6.77 6.05
C ARG A 43 -4.15 6.70 5.94
N GLN A 44 -4.75 5.83 6.71
CA GLN A 44 -6.20 5.71 6.90
C GLN A 44 -6.57 6.34 8.26
N PRO A 45 -7.61 7.20 8.34
CA PRO A 45 -7.93 7.94 9.57
C PRO A 45 -8.13 7.09 10.83
N VAL A 46 -8.78 5.94 10.70
CA VAL A 46 -9.16 5.03 11.80
C VAL A 46 -8.05 4.02 12.10
N HIS A 47 -7.38 3.49 11.06
CA HIS A 47 -6.43 2.37 11.21
C HIS A 47 -4.96 2.77 11.15
N GLY A 48 -4.65 4.06 10.97
CA GLY A 48 -3.27 4.53 10.86
C GLY A 48 -2.63 4.15 9.52
N PHE A 49 -1.38 3.67 9.53
CA PHE A 49 -0.69 3.28 8.30
C PHE A 49 -1.09 1.88 7.86
N LEU A 50 -1.54 1.76 6.61
CA LEU A 50 -1.89 0.49 5.99
C LEU A 50 -1.03 0.25 4.74
N ILE A 51 -0.76 -1.02 4.46
CA ILE A 51 -0.15 -1.52 3.23
C ILE A 51 -1.17 -2.37 2.49
N LYS A 52 -1.47 -2.03 1.22
CA LYS A 52 -2.43 -2.75 0.38
C LYS A 52 -2.00 -2.76 -1.08
N ARG A 53 -2.54 -3.70 -1.85
CA ARG A 53 -2.34 -3.78 -3.28
C ARG A 53 -3.41 -2.97 -4.01
N VAL A 54 -3.01 -2.17 -4.98
CA VAL A 54 -3.93 -1.39 -5.82
C VAL A 54 -4.65 -2.35 -6.76
N SER A 55 -5.97 -2.41 -6.67
CA SER A 55 -6.80 -3.15 -7.63
C SER A 55 -7.19 -2.29 -8.82
N ARG A 56 -7.45 -1.00 -8.60
CA ARG A 56 -7.89 -0.07 -9.65
C ARG A 56 -7.39 1.34 -9.39
N VAL A 57 -7.01 2.03 -10.47
CA VAL A 57 -6.67 3.46 -10.45
C VAL A 57 -7.88 4.26 -10.91
N LEU A 58 -8.22 5.30 -10.17
CA LEU A 58 -9.38 6.17 -10.40
C LEU A 58 -8.93 7.60 -10.66
N ASP A 59 -9.83 8.43 -11.20
CA ASP A 59 -9.69 9.88 -11.33
C ASP A 59 -8.35 10.29 -11.94
N ALA A 60 -7.97 9.64 -13.05
CA ALA A 60 -6.69 9.85 -13.74
C ALA A 60 -5.43 9.74 -12.84
N GLY A 61 -5.51 8.94 -11.77
CA GLY A 61 -4.42 8.74 -10.80
C GLY A 61 -4.53 9.55 -9.52
N GLN A 62 -5.68 10.19 -9.26
CA GLN A 62 -5.91 10.93 -8.01
C GLN A 62 -6.50 10.05 -6.89
N ALA A 63 -7.03 8.88 -7.20
CA ALA A 63 -7.53 7.94 -6.20
C ALA A 63 -7.27 6.47 -6.58
N PHE A 64 -7.25 5.59 -5.59
CA PHE A 64 -6.90 4.18 -5.75
C PHE A 64 -7.86 3.30 -4.95
N GLU A 65 -8.45 2.31 -5.61
CA GLU A 65 -9.05 1.19 -4.89
C GLU A 65 -7.97 0.20 -4.53
N VAL A 66 -7.98 -0.24 -3.28
CA VAL A 66 -6.99 -1.16 -2.73
C VAL A 66 -7.64 -2.39 -2.13
N ARG A 67 -6.91 -3.50 -2.17
CA ARG A 67 -7.34 -4.81 -1.68
C ARG A 67 -6.25 -5.44 -0.82
N GLY A 68 -6.67 -6.17 0.20
CA GLY A 68 -5.83 -7.19 0.82
C GLY A 68 -6.13 -8.57 0.24
N THR A 69 -5.29 -9.54 0.57
CA THR A 69 -5.44 -10.95 0.15
C THR A 69 -6.23 -11.76 1.18
N GLN A 70 -6.26 -11.33 2.44
CA GLN A 70 -6.98 -12.01 3.51
C GLN A 70 -8.46 -11.63 3.54
N VAL A 71 -9.30 -12.56 3.99
CA VAL A 71 -10.77 -12.37 4.05
C VAL A 71 -11.15 -11.26 5.02
N ASP A 72 -10.43 -11.16 6.14
CA ASP A 72 -10.60 -10.15 7.19
C ASP A 72 -9.87 -8.83 6.89
N SER A 73 -9.32 -8.67 5.68
CA SER A 73 -8.60 -7.46 5.31
C SER A 73 -9.50 -6.23 5.28
N THR A 74 -9.23 -5.27 6.16
CA THR A 74 -9.75 -3.90 6.02
C THR A 74 -9.17 -3.25 4.77
N ASP A 75 -10.00 -3.00 3.75
CA ASP A 75 -9.59 -2.39 2.49
C ASP A 75 -10.67 -1.48 1.88
N SER A 76 -10.55 -1.12 0.59
CA SER A 76 -11.50 -0.20 -0.04
C SER A 76 -12.95 -0.69 -0.05
N ARG A 77 -13.22 -1.99 0.22
CA ARG A 77 -14.58 -2.49 0.50
C ARG A 77 -15.19 -1.85 1.74
N ASN A 78 -14.38 -1.51 2.72
CA ASN A 78 -14.81 -1.00 4.02
C ASN A 78 -14.76 0.53 4.10
N PHE A 79 -13.75 1.15 3.49
CA PHE A 79 -13.51 2.60 3.62
C PHE A 79 -13.49 3.39 2.30
N GLY A 80 -13.78 2.73 1.17
CA GLY A 80 -13.76 3.37 -0.16
C GLY A 80 -12.35 3.62 -0.73
N PRO A 81 -12.25 4.39 -1.82
CA PRO A 81 -10.97 4.69 -2.47
C PRO A 81 -10.02 5.53 -1.60
N VAL A 82 -8.73 5.33 -1.81
CA VAL A 82 -7.66 6.08 -1.15
C VAL A 82 -7.21 7.23 -2.06
N PRO A 83 -7.36 8.50 -1.67
CA PRO A 83 -6.85 9.62 -2.45
C PRO A 83 -5.31 9.67 -2.43
N LEU A 84 -4.70 10.16 -3.51
CA LEU A 84 -3.26 10.29 -3.67
C LEU A 84 -2.61 11.09 -2.52
N SER A 85 -3.31 12.10 -1.99
CA SER A 85 -2.85 12.91 -0.85
C SER A 85 -2.65 12.11 0.44
N ARG A 86 -3.30 10.95 0.60
CA ARG A 86 -3.12 10.04 1.75
C ARG A 86 -2.03 8.99 1.50
N VAL A 87 -1.54 8.86 0.27
CA VAL A 87 -0.49 7.90 -0.06
C VAL A 87 0.84 8.38 0.52
N SER A 88 1.38 7.59 1.44
CA SER A 88 2.68 7.84 2.03
C SER A 88 3.80 7.47 1.06
N GLY A 89 3.65 6.38 0.31
CA GLY A 89 4.60 5.97 -0.72
C GLY A 89 4.22 4.68 -1.44
N LYS A 90 4.82 4.46 -2.61
CA LYS A 90 4.74 3.20 -3.36
C LYS A 90 5.86 2.26 -2.89
N VAL A 91 5.55 1.00 -2.65
CA VAL A 91 6.54 -0.04 -2.36
C VAL A 91 7.32 -0.32 -3.64
N ILE A 92 8.65 -0.20 -3.56
CA ILE A 92 9.57 -0.45 -4.68
C ILE A 92 10.48 -1.65 -4.42
N TRP A 93 10.59 -2.08 -3.16
CA TRP A 93 11.37 -3.25 -2.77
C TRP A 93 10.76 -3.92 -1.54
N HIS A 94 10.83 -5.25 -1.48
CA HIS A 94 10.38 -6.08 -0.37
C HIS A 94 11.54 -6.92 0.13
N ILE A 95 11.74 -6.94 1.44
CA ILE A 95 12.79 -7.67 2.15
C ILE A 95 12.08 -8.63 3.09
N ARG A 96 12.17 -9.93 2.79
CA ARG A 96 11.59 -10.96 3.64
C ARG A 96 12.45 -11.17 4.88
N GLN A 97 11.82 -11.22 6.05
CA GLN A 97 12.50 -11.67 7.24
C GLN A 97 12.71 -13.19 7.12
N LYS A 98 13.95 -13.66 7.28
CA LYS A 98 14.27 -15.09 7.33
C LYS A 98 13.77 -15.72 8.64
#